data_AF-A0A7D5SG33-F1
#
_entry.id   AF-A0A7D5SG33-F1
#
_cell.length_a   1.000
_cell.length_b   1.000
_cell.length_c   1.000
_cell.angle_alpha   90.00
_cell.angle_beta   90.00
_cell.angle_gamma   90.00
#
_symmetry.space_group_name_H-M   'P 1'
#
loop_
_entity.id
_entity.type
_entity.pdbx_description
1 polymer ?
#
loop_
_entity_poly.entity_id
_entity_poly.type
_entity_poly.pdbx_seq_one_letter_code
_entity_poly.pdbx_strand_id
1 'polypeptide(L)'
;MMTQPFHNYSLDSVVSTTNVETFQFIPESNMGSFSWDFGDGTTSTMSSPSHVFTSGGIRNVQLIHSVQGLTDTVSNLIDVSLQSSCRPQFDMSYDTLTNTIVVSVANPVAANYAWDFGDGVLGNGSVYTHAYQNNGIFM
;
A
#
# COMPACT_ATOMS: atom_id res chain seq x y z
N MET A 1 9.35 4.16 39.74
CA MET A 1 10.13 3.70 38.58
C MET A 1 9.14 3.23 37.54
N MET A 2 9.24 3.79 36.33
CA MET A 2 8.21 3.74 35.26
C MET A 2 7.96 2.31 34.76
N THR A 3 6.70 1.86 34.76
CA THR A 3 6.26 0.65 34.04
C THR A 3 5.34 1.08 32.91
N GLN A 4 5.77 0.71 31.70
CA GLN A 4 5.30 1.16 30.39
C GLN A 4 3.81 0.85 30.19
N PRO A 5 3.04 1.75 29.55
CA PRO A 5 1.61 1.55 29.36
C PRO A 5 1.38 0.48 28.29
N PHE A 6 0.32 -0.30 28.49
CA PHE A 6 -0.22 -1.24 27.52
C PHE A 6 -0.60 -0.51 26.22
N HIS A 7 -0.97 -1.28 25.19
CA HIS A 7 -1.63 -0.83 23.96
C HIS A 7 -0.72 -0.62 22.76
N ASN A 8 -0.47 -1.72 22.05
CA ASN A 8 -0.26 -1.69 20.60
C ASN A 8 -1.58 -2.05 19.88
N TYR A 9 -1.68 -1.82 18.58
CA TYR A 9 -2.76 -2.39 17.75
C TYR A 9 -2.13 -2.96 16.48
N SER A 10 -2.67 -4.08 15.98
CA SER A 10 -2.18 -4.69 14.74
C SER A 10 -2.88 -4.10 13.53
N LEU A 11 -2.12 -3.85 12.48
CA LEU A 11 -2.61 -3.50 11.15
C LEU A 11 -2.50 -4.72 10.25
N ASP A 12 -3.53 -4.99 9.47
CA ASP A 12 -3.43 -5.87 8.31
C ASP A 12 -3.72 -5.04 7.06
N SER A 13 -2.72 -4.89 6.20
CA SER A 13 -2.81 -4.13 4.97
C SER A 13 -3.34 -5.05 3.87
N VAL A 14 -4.57 -4.82 3.43
CA VAL A 14 -5.08 -5.47 2.22
C VAL A 14 -4.78 -4.55 1.05
N VAL A 15 -3.72 -4.85 0.30
CA VAL A 15 -3.41 -4.14 -0.96
C VAL A 15 -4.58 -4.34 -1.90
N SER A 16 -5.32 -3.27 -2.17
CA SER A 16 -6.41 -3.29 -3.15
C SER A 16 -5.88 -2.80 -4.49
N THR A 17 -6.40 -3.35 -5.60
CA THR A 17 -6.13 -2.90 -6.97
C THR A 17 -6.82 -1.57 -7.31
N THR A 18 -7.47 -0.97 -6.32
CA THR A 18 -8.07 0.36 -6.38
C THR A 18 -7.17 1.35 -5.66
N ASN A 19 -7.23 2.63 -6.01
CA ASN A 19 -6.45 3.73 -5.43
C ASN A 19 -6.82 4.04 -3.96
N VAL A 20 -7.11 3.01 -3.18
CA VAL A 20 -7.51 3.05 -1.80
C VAL A 20 -6.79 1.93 -1.05
N GLU A 21 -6.39 2.22 0.18
CA GLU A 21 -5.79 1.23 1.08
C GLU A 21 -6.72 1.06 2.27
N THR A 22 -7.04 -0.21 2.57
CA THR A 22 -7.95 -0.55 3.67
C THR A 22 -7.14 -1.14 4.81
N PHE A 23 -7.35 -0.61 6.01
CA PHE A 23 -6.76 -1.13 7.23
C PHE A 23 -7.86 -1.61 8.17
N GLN A 24 -7.61 -2.74 8.81
CA GLN A 24 -8.38 -3.19 9.96
C GLN A 24 -7.65 -2.80 11.25
N PHE A 25 -8.35 -2.10 12.14
CA PHE A 25 -7.82 -1.69 13.43
C PHE A 25 -8.36 -2.61 14.52
N ILE A 26 -7.47 -3.31 15.22
CA ILE A 26 -7.84 -4.30 16.23
C ILE A 26 -7.22 -3.89 17.57
N PRO A 27 -8.02 -3.46 18.56
CA PRO A 27 -7.52 -3.19 19.90
C PRO A 27 -7.21 -4.51 20.62
N GLU A 28 -6.29 -4.46 21.58
CA GLU A 28 -5.92 -5.64 22.41
C GLU A 28 -7.07 -6.15 23.29
N SER A 29 -8.05 -5.29 23.59
CA SER A 29 -9.25 -5.61 24.38
C SER A 29 -10.50 -5.12 23.66
N ASN A 30 -11.58 -5.90 23.75
CA ASN A 30 -12.90 -5.54 23.23
C ASN A 30 -13.84 -4.98 24.31
N MET A 31 -13.35 -4.77 25.53
CA MET A 31 -14.15 -4.23 26.65
C MET A 31 -14.08 -2.71 26.70
N GLY A 32 -15.15 -2.05 27.14
CA GLY A 32 -15.17 -0.60 27.32
C GLY A 32 -15.63 0.17 26.07
N SER A 33 -15.25 1.45 26.00
CA SER A 33 -15.60 2.34 24.89
C SER A 33 -14.37 2.75 24.10
N PHE A 34 -14.53 2.89 22.79
CA PHE A 34 -13.46 3.21 21.84
C PHE A 34 -13.79 4.50 21.10
N SER A 35 -12.77 5.31 20.85
CA SER A 35 -12.85 6.47 19.95
C SER A 35 -11.59 6.51 19.11
N TRP A 36 -11.76 6.30 17.81
CA TRP A 36 -10.70 6.32 16.81
C TRP A 36 -10.71 7.65 16.07
N ASP A 37 -9.53 8.22 15.86
CA ASP A 37 -9.26 9.28 14.89
C ASP A 37 -8.23 8.73 13.90
N PHE A 38 -8.59 8.69 12.62
CA PHE A 38 -7.73 8.12 11.58
C PHE A 38 -6.71 9.11 11.01
N GLY A 39 -6.73 10.38 11.45
CA GLY A 39 -5.79 11.41 11.00
C GLY A 39 -6.08 11.93 9.59
N ASP A 40 -7.22 11.57 8.99
CA ASP A 40 -7.72 12.06 7.69
C ASP A 40 -9.01 12.89 7.83
N GLY A 41 -9.39 13.22 9.06
CA GLY A 41 -10.62 13.95 9.39
C GLY A 41 -11.84 13.06 9.66
N THR A 42 -11.69 11.74 9.57
CA THR A 42 -12.75 10.78 9.92
C THR A 42 -12.49 10.06 11.24
N THR A 43 -13.55 9.56 11.87
CA THR A 43 -13.51 8.94 13.21
C THR A 43 -14.41 7.71 13.28
N SER A 44 -14.22 6.88 14.31
CA SER A 44 -15.09 5.73 14.58
C SER A 44 -15.20 5.42 16.07
N THR A 45 -16.33 4.86 16.50
CA THR A 45 -16.54 4.37 17.87
C THR A 45 -16.68 2.85 17.94
N MET A 46 -16.48 2.15 16.82
CA MET A 46 -16.47 0.69 16.80
C MET A 46 -15.23 0.16 17.53
N SER A 47 -15.36 -1.01 18.17
CA SER A 47 -14.20 -1.65 18.80
C SER A 47 -13.13 -1.99 17.78
N SER A 48 -13.51 -2.54 16.62
CA SER A 48 -12.58 -2.93 15.56
C SER A 48 -13.02 -2.40 14.20
N PRO A 49 -12.80 -1.10 13.91
CA PRO A 49 -13.22 -0.53 12.64
C PRO A 49 -12.33 -1.02 11.48
N SER A 50 -12.96 -1.18 10.32
CA SER A 50 -12.25 -1.14 9.04
C SER A 50 -12.35 0.27 8.49
N HIS A 51 -11.22 0.83 8.02
CA HIS A 51 -11.16 2.17 7.45
C HIS A 51 -10.43 2.18 6.12
N VAL A 52 -10.90 3.04 5.21
CA VAL A 52 -10.41 3.15 3.84
C VAL A 52 -9.80 4.53 3.64
N PHE A 53 -8.49 4.59 3.40
CA PHE A 53 -7.81 5.83 3.05
C PHE A 53 -7.84 6.07 1.54
N THR A 54 -8.27 7.27 1.15
CA THR A 54 -8.38 7.71 -0.26
C THR A 54 -7.25 8.64 -0.69
N SER A 55 -6.39 9.05 0.25
CA SER A 55 -5.18 9.83 0.01
C SER A 55 -3.98 9.16 0.67
N GLY A 56 -2.82 9.20 -0.01
CA GLY A 56 -1.59 8.60 0.49
C GLY A 56 -0.82 9.51 1.45
N GLY A 57 0.25 8.97 2.01
CA GLY A 57 1.17 9.62 2.94
C GLY A 57 0.95 9.23 4.39
N ILE A 58 1.75 9.84 5.26
CA ILE A 58 1.76 9.53 6.69
C ILE A 58 0.44 9.98 7.33
N ARG A 59 -0.18 9.12 8.13
CA ARG A 59 -1.37 9.39 8.95
C ARG A 59 -1.06 9.13 10.41
N ASN A 60 -1.45 10.06 11.28
CA ASN A 60 -1.39 9.87 12.72
C ASN A 60 -2.72 9.33 13.21
N VAL A 61 -2.78 8.02 13.43
CA VAL A 61 -3.99 7.35 13.94
C VAL A 61 -3.94 7.35 15.46
N GLN A 62 -5.04 7.73 16.08
CA GLN A 62 -5.20 7.76 17.53
C GLN A 62 -6.38 6.90 17.97
N LEU A 63 -6.18 6.12 19.03
CA LEU A 63 -7.24 5.44 19.75
C LEU A 63 -7.29 6.00 21.17
N ILE A 64 -8.48 6.43 21.59
CA ILE A 64 -8.84 6.67 22.98
C ILE A 64 -9.69 5.49 23.44
N HIS A 65 -9.24 4.80 24.47
CA HIS A 65 -9.91 3.62 25.03
C HIS A 65 -10.25 3.88 26.49
N SER A 66 -11.51 3.65 26.88
CA SER A 66 -11.95 3.83 28.26
C SER A 66 -12.60 2.58 28.83
N VAL A 67 -12.14 2.15 30.00
CA VAL A 67 -12.65 0.99 30.75
C VAL A 67 -12.91 1.40 32.19
N GLN A 68 -14.15 1.29 32.65
CA GLN A 68 -14.54 1.59 34.04
C GLN A 68 -14.09 3.00 34.51
N GLY A 69 -14.09 3.98 33.61
CA GLY A 69 -13.70 5.36 33.90
C GLY A 69 -12.19 5.63 33.83
N LEU A 70 -11.35 4.61 33.67
CA LEU A 70 -9.94 4.79 33.28
C LEU A 70 -9.90 5.00 31.77
N THR A 71 -9.16 6.02 31.33
CA THR A 71 -8.99 6.35 29.91
C THR A 71 -7.51 6.32 29.57
N ASP A 72 -7.18 5.67 28.46
CA ASP A 72 -5.84 5.64 27.88
C ASP A 72 -5.89 6.13 26.43
N THR A 73 -4.76 6.55 25.91
CA THR A 73 -4.62 7.06 24.54
C THR A 73 -3.35 6.53 23.92
N VAL A 74 -3.50 5.86 22.78
CA VAL A 74 -2.39 5.40 21.94
C VAL A 74 -2.43 6.15 20.61
N SER A 75 -1.25 6.44 20.06
CA SER A 75 -1.13 7.05 18.74
C SER A 75 0.00 6.40 17.97
N ASN A 76 -0.23 6.15 16.69
CA ASN A 76 0.71 5.46 15.81
C ASN A 76 0.70 6.15 14.44
N LEU A 77 1.90 6.35 13.89
CA LEU A 77 2.07 6.81 12.53
C LEU A 77 2.00 5.61 11.59
N ILE A 78 1.10 5.68 10.62
CA ILE A 78 1.01 4.71 9.53
C ILE A 78 1.36 5.40 8.22
N ASP A 79 2.08 4.71 7.35
CA ASP A 79 2.35 5.20 6.00
C ASP A 79 1.32 4.60 5.04
N VAL A 80 0.39 5.43 4.56
CA VAL A 80 -0.62 5.02 3.59
C VAL A 80 -0.02 5.11 2.20
N SER A 81 0.32 3.96 1.64
CA SER A 81 0.96 3.86 0.34
C SER A 81 -0.07 3.59 -0.75
N LEU A 82 -0.72 4.64 -1.23
CA LEU A 82 -1.62 4.51 -2.37
C LEU A 82 -0.83 4.35 -3.67
N GLN A 83 -1.12 3.29 -4.42
CA GLN A 83 -0.72 3.23 -5.81
C GLN A 83 -1.48 4.33 -6.56
N SER A 84 -0.71 5.31 -7.05
CA SER A 84 -1.25 6.37 -7.89
C SER A 84 -1.80 5.73 -9.16
N SER A 85 -3.13 5.74 -9.34
CA SER A 85 -3.81 5.30 -10.57
C SER A 85 -3.49 6.18 -11.79
N CYS A 86 -2.61 7.18 -11.65
CA CYS A 86 -2.11 8.02 -12.75
C CYS A 86 -0.60 7.86 -12.99
N ARG A 87 0.08 6.94 -12.30
CA ARG A 87 1.48 6.63 -12.60
C ARG A 87 1.58 5.23 -13.19
N PRO A 88 1.96 5.07 -14.47
CA PRO A 88 2.22 3.75 -15.01
C PRO A 88 3.36 3.10 -14.22
N GLN A 89 3.14 1.86 -13.80
CA GLN A 89 4.16 1.01 -13.18
C GLN A 89 4.35 -0.21 -14.07
N PHE A 90 5.60 -0.64 -14.21
CA PHE A 90 5.96 -1.86 -14.91
C PHE A 90 6.92 -2.70 -14.07
N ASP A 91 6.85 -4.00 -14.28
CA ASP A 91 7.83 -4.96 -13.79
C ASP A 91 8.68 -5.44 -14.97
N MET A 92 9.92 -5.81 -14.66
CA MET A 92 10.86 -6.37 -15.62
C MET A 92 11.48 -7.62 -15.00
N SER A 93 11.53 -8.70 -15.78
CA SER A 93 12.28 -9.90 -15.42
C SER A 93 13.18 -10.34 -16.56
N TYR A 94 14.27 -11.02 -16.22
CA TYR A 94 15.23 -11.57 -17.17
C TYR A 94 15.27 -13.09 -17.02
N ASP A 95 15.01 -13.80 -18.11
CA ASP A 95 15.12 -15.24 -18.21
C ASP A 95 16.48 -15.60 -18.80
N THR A 96 17.33 -16.23 -17.98
CA THR A 96 18.69 -16.65 -18.36
C THR A 96 18.69 -17.88 -19.27
N LEU A 97 17.64 -18.69 -19.31
CA LEU A 97 17.54 -19.87 -20.16
C LEU A 97 17.22 -19.49 -21.60
N THR A 98 16.31 -18.52 -21.76
CA THR A 98 15.88 -18.04 -23.08
C THR A 98 16.62 -16.78 -23.52
N ASN A 99 17.43 -16.18 -22.64
CA ASN A 99 18.13 -14.91 -22.87
C ASN A 99 17.16 -13.80 -23.30
N THR A 100 16.01 -13.71 -22.61
CA THR A 100 14.95 -12.76 -22.91
C THR A 100 14.60 -11.89 -21.71
N ILE A 101 14.18 -10.66 -21.98
CA ILE A 101 13.54 -9.78 -21.01
C ILE A 101 12.04 -9.87 -21.19
N VAL A 102 11.31 -9.98 -20.10
CA VAL A 102 9.85 -9.85 -20.06
C VAL A 102 9.52 -8.56 -19.32
N VAL A 103 8.76 -7.69 -19.97
CA VAL A 103 8.17 -6.50 -19.34
C VAL A 103 6.67 -6.71 -19.20
N SER A 104 6.13 -6.32 -18.06
CA SER A 104 4.68 -6.39 -17.79
C SER A 104 4.20 -5.13 -17.08
N VAL A 105 3.00 -4.68 -17.43
CA VAL A 105 2.34 -3.58 -16.73
C VAL A 105 1.92 -4.06 -15.35
N ALA A 106 2.46 -3.43 -14.32
CA ALA A 106 2.14 -3.72 -12.91
C ALA A 106 0.92 -2.91 -12.43
N ASN A 107 0.70 -1.72 -13.00
CA ASN A 107 -0.46 -0.87 -12.68
C ASN A 107 -1.13 -0.40 -13.98
N PRO A 108 -2.19 -1.11 -14.45
CA PRO A 108 -2.81 -0.80 -15.73
C PRO A 108 -3.71 0.44 -15.64
N VAL A 109 -3.13 1.61 -15.91
CA VAL A 109 -3.78 2.92 -15.85
C VAL A 109 -4.09 3.53 -17.22
N ALA A 110 -3.49 2.99 -18.28
CA ALA A 110 -3.65 3.42 -19.66
C ALA A 110 -4.37 2.34 -20.51
N ALA A 111 -5.07 2.78 -21.55
CA ALA A 111 -5.69 1.87 -22.52
C ALA A 111 -4.66 1.19 -23.44
N ASN A 112 -3.48 1.79 -23.61
CA ASN A 112 -2.42 1.32 -24.50
C ASN A 112 -1.05 1.46 -23.82
N TYR A 113 -0.18 0.49 -24.05
CA TYR A 113 1.21 0.49 -23.57
C TYR A 113 2.14 0.26 -24.76
N ALA A 114 3.21 1.04 -24.79
CA ALA A 114 4.30 0.91 -25.75
C ALA A 114 5.61 0.77 -24.96
N TRP A 115 6.49 -0.07 -25.46
CA TRP A 115 7.80 -0.36 -24.88
C TRP A 115 8.86 -0.01 -25.90
N ASP A 116 9.89 0.71 -25.47
CA ASP A 116 11.10 0.94 -26.25
C ASP A 116 12.25 0.24 -25.50
N PHE A 117 12.97 -0.62 -26.20
CA PHE A 117 14.10 -1.37 -25.65
C PHE A 117 15.45 -0.74 -26.02
N GLY A 118 15.46 0.40 -26.74
CA GLY A 118 16.68 1.14 -27.08
C GLY A 118 17.54 0.51 -28.19
N ASP A 119 17.11 -0.63 -28.75
CA ASP A 119 17.75 -1.31 -29.89
C ASP A 119 17.01 -1.07 -31.23
N GLY A 120 15.97 -0.22 -31.21
CA GLY A 120 15.09 0.07 -32.34
C GLY A 120 13.90 -0.88 -32.46
N VAL A 121 13.76 -1.87 -31.57
CA VAL A 121 12.58 -2.71 -31.47
C VAL A 121 11.56 -2.08 -30.52
N LEU A 122 10.33 -1.91 -31.01
CA LEU A 122 9.21 -1.43 -30.21
C LEU A 122 8.27 -2.58 -29.85
N GLY A 123 7.86 -2.63 -28.59
CA GLY A 123 6.85 -3.55 -28.07
C GLY A 123 5.52 -2.86 -27.81
N ASN A 124 4.44 -3.64 -27.79
CA ASN A 124 3.11 -3.16 -27.46
C ASN A 124 2.32 -4.19 -26.64
N GLY A 125 1.35 -3.69 -25.86
CA GLY A 125 0.50 -4.52 -25.00
C GLY A 125 0.97 -4.58 -23.55
N SER A 126 0.15 -5.21 -22.71
CA SER A 126 0.35 -5.26 -21.25
C SER A 126 1.46 -6.20 -20.80
N VAL A 127 1.90 -7.13 -21.65
CA VAL A 127 3.08 -7.98 -21.46
C VAL A 127 3.81 -8.09 -22.80
N TYR A 128 5.14 -7.95 -22.80
CA TYR A 128 5.96 -8.12 -23.99
C TYR A 128 7.28 -8.83 -23.65
N THR A 129 7.72 -9.73 -24.53
CA THR A 129 8.99 -10.45 -24.40
C THR A 129 9.94 -10.00 -25.50
N HIS A 130 11.15 -9.58 -25.13
CA HIS A 130 12.17 -9.07 -26.03
C HIS A 130 13.50 -9.81 -25.83
N ALA A 131 14.27 -9.97 -26.91
CA ALA A 131 15.58 -10.61 -26.91
C ALA A 131 16.60 -9.73 -27.65
N TYR A 132 17.64 -9.29 -26.94
CA TYR A 132 18.72 -8.51 -27.56
C TYR A 132 19.61 -9.41 -28.41
N GLN A 133 19.83 -9.04 -29.67
CA GLN A 133 20.71 -9.78 -30.58
C GLN A 133 22.20 -9.48 -30.35
N ASN A 134 22.51 -8.37 -29.70
CA ASN A 134 23.86 -7.91 -29.43
C ASN A 134 24.04 -7.57 -27.95
N ASN A 135 25.25 -7.78 -27.43
CA ASN A 135 25.61 -7.27 -26.11
C ASN A 135 25.80 -5.75 -26.19
N GLY A 136 25.21 -5.03 -25.23
CA GLY A 136 25.30 -3.57 -25.21
C GLY A 136 24.58 -2.97 -24.01
N ILE A 137 24.72 -1.65 -23.88
CA ILE A 137 23.88 -0.83 -23.01
C ILE A 137 22.80 -0.26 -23.91
N PHE A 138 21.55 -0.55 -23.58
CA PHE A 138 20.38 -0.04 -24.27
C PHE A 138 19.60 0.87 -23.29
N MET A 139 19.10 2.01 -23.77
CA MET A 139 18.45 3.06 -22.96
C MET A 139 17.04 3.33 -23.46
#